data_AF-A0A815HX78-F1
#
_entry.id   AF-A0A815HX78-F1
#
_cell.length_a   1.000
_cell.length_b   1.000
_cell.length_c   1.000
_cell.angle_alpha   90.00
_cell.angle_beta   90.00
_cell.angle_gamma   90.00
#
_symmetry.space_group_name_H-M   'P 1'
#
loop_
_entity.id
_entity.type
_entity.pdbx_description
1 polymer ?
#
loop_
_entity_poly.entity_id
_entity_poly.type
_entity_poly.pdbx_seq_one_letter_code
_entity_poly.pdbx_strand_id
1 'polypeptide(L)'
;GQGAGSSLTKLYYPLGLFVDSVGTLYVVDSWNYRVMRWTQGDKKEGTIIAGGNGTGAGANQFNYPVGLSFDRHGNLYVVDSNNNRVQRFSIEKDC
;
A
#
# COMPACT_ATOMS: atom_id res chain seq x y z
N GLY A 1 8.01 6.17 -7.18
CA GLY A 1 7.77 7.54 -6.67
C GLY A 1 8.81 8.52 -7.19
N GLN A 2 8.59 9.81 -6.99
CA GLN A 2 9.35 10.97 -7.44
C GLN A 2 10.14 11.61 -6.28
N GLY A 3 10.77 10.76 -5.47
CA GLY A 3 11.51 11.15 -4.26
C GLY A 3 10.69 11.14 -2.97
N ALA A 4 11.28 11.71 -1.92
CA ALA A 4 10.76 11.67 -0.56
C ALA A 4 9.59 12.64 -0.32
N GLY A 5 8.50 12.16 0.28
CA GLY A 5 7.37 12.99 0.71
C GLY A 5 6.04 12.22 0.75
N SER A 6 4.95 12.95 0.99
CA SER A 6 3.61 12.39 1.22
C SER A 6 2.61 12.62 0.07
N SER A 7 2.99 13.34 -0.99
CA SER A 7 2.14 13.48 -2.19
C SER A 7 1.94 12.13 -2.88
N LEU A 8 0.94 12.01 -3.76
CA LEU A 8 0.66 10.77 -4.49
C LEU A 8 1.76 10.39 -5.50
N THR A 9 2.65 11.33 -5.80
CA THR A 9 3.84 11.08 -6.60
C THR A 9 5.03 10.61 -5.78
N LYS A 10 5.01 10.74 -4.45
CA LYS A 10 6.16 10.55 -3.56
C LYS A 10 5.93 9.43 -2.56
N LEU A 11 7.03 8.94 -1.99
CA LEU A 11 7.04 7.90 -0.96
C LEU A 11 7.89 8.37 0.23
N TYR A 12 7.69 7.81 1.41
CA TYR A 12 8.49 8.09 2.58
C TYR A 12 8.81 6.78 3.31
N TYR A 13 10.09 6.37 3.25
CA TYR A 13 10.60 5.10 3.79
C TYR A 13 9.74 3.86 3.42
N PRO A 14 9.58 3.57 2.13
CA PRO A 14 8.87 2.37 1.71
C PRO A 14 9.66 1.10 2.09
N LEU A 15 8.97 0.06 2.58
CA LEU A 15 9.62 -1.17 3.07
C LEU A 15 9.20 -2.45 2.36
N GLY A 16 8.04 -2.45 1.71
CA GLY A 16 7.50 -3.63 1.03
C GLY A 16 6.99 -3.29 -0.36
N LEU A 17 7.13 -4.23 -1.30
CA LEU A 17 6.56 -4.11 -2.63
C LEU A 17 6.02 -5.46 -3.13
N PHE A 18 5.08 -5.39 -4.06
CA PHE A 18 4.58 -6.53 -4.84
C PHE A 18 4.32 -6.07 -6.26
N VAL A 19 4.54 -6.95 -7.23
CA VAL A 19 4.19 -6.71 -8.63
C VAL A 19 3.31 -7.87 -9.08
N ASP A 20 2.13 -7.57 -9.62
CA ASP A 20 1.24 -8.61 -10.14
C ASP A 20 1.60 -9.02 -11.57
N SER A 21 0.93 -10.05 -12.09
CA SER A 21 1.22 -10.64 -13.41
C SER A 21 0.95 -9.68 -14.58
N VAL A 22 0.22 -8.59 -14.37
CA VAL A 22 -0.05 -7.57 -15.39
C VAL A 22 0.83 -6.33 -15.21
N GLY A 23 1.77 -6.36 -14.26
CA GLY A 23 2.75 -5.30 -14.05
C GLY A 23 2.28 -4.16 -13.14
N THR A 24 1.17 -4.32 -12.41
CA THR A 24 0.77 -3.33 -11.39
C THR A 24 1.74 -3.41 -10.22
N LEU A 25 2.34 -2.29 -9.86
CA LEU A 25 3.25 -2.15 -8.72
C LEU A 25 2.46 -1.71 -7.49
N TYR A 26 2.61 -2.43 -6.39
CA TYR A 26 2.07 -2.09 -5.08
C TYR A 26 3.22 -1.83 -4.13
N VAL A 27 3.14 -0.76 -3.34
CA VAL A 27 4.19 -0.34 -2.41
C VAL A 27 3.60 -0.03 -1.05
N VAL A 28 4.22 -0.58 -0.01
CA VAL A 28 4.00 -0.18 1.38
C VAL A 28 4.81 1.08 1.64
N ASP A 29 4.12 2.21 1.81
CA ASP A 29 4.68 3.52 2.08
C ASP A 29 4.66 3.79 3.59
N SER A 30 5.63 3.18 4.29
CA SER A 30 5.57 2.87 5.72
C SER A 30 5.45 4.10 6.61
N TRP A 31 6.14 5.19 6.27
CA TRP A 31 6.09 6.42 7.06
C TRP A 31 4.99 7.39 6.62
N ASN A 32 4.27 7.06 5.55
CA ASN A 32 2.99 7.70 5.22
C ASN A 32 1.78 6.83 5.61
N TYR A 33 2.01 5.68 6.27
CA TYR A 33 0.96 4.80 6.82
C TYR A 33 -0.07 4.37 5.75
N ARG A 34 0.40 4.03 4.55
CA ARG A 34 -0.46 3.72 3.41
C ARG A 34 0.15 2.66 2.50
N VAL A 35 -0.71 2.01 1.71
CA VAL A 35 -0.32 1.19 0.57
C VAL A 35 -0.78 1.87 -0.70
N MET A 36 0.12 1.97 -1.66
CA MET A 36 -0.13 2.63 -2.94
C MET A 36 0.02 1.66 -4.11
N ARG A 37 -0.77 1.84 -5.18
CA ARG A 37 -0.63 1.12 -6.46
C ARG A 37 -0.34 2.04 -7.65
N TRP A 38 0.36 1.50 -8.64
CA TRP A 38 0.58 2.09 -9.97
C TRP A 38 0.36 1.02 -11.05
N THR A 39 -0.48 1.30 -12.03
CA THR A 39 -0.71 0.43 -13.19
C THR A 39 0.25 0.75 -14.34
N GLN A 40 0.39 -0.19 -15.28
CA GLN A 40 1.22 0.03 -16.46
C GLN A 40 0.61 1.15 -17.31
N GLY A 41 1.28 2.31 -17.33
CA GLY A 41 0.81 3.51 -18.02
C GLY A 41 0.52 4.68 -17.07
N ASP A 42 0.42 4.45 -15.75
CA ASP A 42 0.27 5.52 -14.76
C ASP A 42 1.56 6.33 -14.68
N LYS A 43 1.53 7.54 -15.24
CA LYS A 43 2.77 8.23 -15.55
C LYS A 43 3.52 8.76 -14.33
N LYS A 44 2.88 9.12 -13.21
CA LYS A 44 3.60 9.68 -12.04
C LYS A 44 2.90 9.52 -10.68
N GLU A 45 1.57 9.55 -10.64
CA GLU A 45 0.79 9.51 -9.40
C GLU A 45 0.31 8.10 -9.11
N GLY A 46 0.34 7.68 -7.85
CA GLY A 46 -0.20 6.39 -7.42
C GLY A 46 -1.53 6.57 -6.72
N THR A 47 -2.26 5.46 -6.60
CA THR A 47 -3.56 5.41 -5.91
C THR A 47 -3.39 4.77 -4.55
N ILE A 48 -3.95 5.38 -3.50
CA ILE A 48 -4.00 4.77 -2.17
C ILE A 48 -5.07 3.68 -2.19
N ILE A 49 -4.70 2.45 -1.85
CA ILE A 49 -5.63 1.30 -1.84
C ILE A 49 -5.87 0.72 -0.45
N ALA A 50 -5.03 1.06 0.52
CA ALA A 50 -5.22 0.73 1.94
C ALA A 50 -4.45 1.72 2.80
N GLY A 51 -4.89 1.92 4.04
CA GLY A 51 -4.34 2.94 4.92
C GLY A 51 -4.70 4.35 4.48
N GLY A 52 -3.80 5.31 4.73
CA GLY A 52 -3.98 6.71 4.37
C GLY A 52 -4.87 7.51 5.35
N ASN A 53 -5.49 6.84 6.33
CA ASN A 53 -6.29 7.47 7.38
C ASN A 53 -5.47 7.79 8.64
N GLY A 54 -4.19 8.11 8.45
CA GLY A 54 -3.24 8.41 9.52
C GLY A 54 -2.70 7.18 10.26
N THR A 55 -1.86 7.46 11.25
CA THR A 55 -1.32 6.42 12.14
C THR A 55 -2.35 6.02 13.19
N GLY A 56 -2.46 4.72 13.48
CA GLY A 56 -3.39 4.23 14.49
C GLY A 56 -3.71 2.74 14.37
N ALA A 57 -4.56 2.25 15.27
CA ALA A 57 -5.01 0.87 15.33
C ALA A 57 -6.46 0.67 14.81
N GLY A 58 -7.11 1.73 14.31
CA GLY A 58 -8.43 1.64 13.71
C GLY A 58 -8.45 0.85 12.40
N ALA A 59 -9.65 0.60 11.88
CA ALA A 59 -9.80 0.02 10.54
C ALA A 59 -9.22 0.97 9.50
N ASN A 60 -8.45 0.43 8.54
CA ASN A 60 -7.78 1.22 7.51
C ASN A 60 -6.82 2.29 8.04
N GLN A 61 -6.32 2.11 9.27
CA GLN A 61 -5.16 2.82 9.83
C GLN A 61 -4.02 1.84 10.00
N PHE A 62 -2.78 2.33 9.87
CA PHE A 62 -1.58 1.53 10.07
C PHE A 62 -0.65 2.20 11.08
N ASN A 63 0.20 1.40 11.71
CA ASN A 63 1.33 1.83 12.49
C ASN A 63 2.55 1.03 12.04
N TYR A 64 3.40 1.68 11.24
CA TYR A 64 4.59 1.09 10.63
C TYR A 64 4.30 -0.21 9.85
N PRO A 65 3.51 -0.13 8.76
CA PRO A 65 3.30 -1.29 7.91
C PRO A 65 4.60 -1.63 7.18
N VAL A 66 4.94 -2.91 7.03
CA VAL A 66 6.26 -3.33 6.50
C VAL A 66 6.19 -4.21 5.26
N GLY A 67 5.07 -4.89 5.05
CA GLY A 67 4.95 -5.91 4.02
C GLY A 67 3.52 -6.06 3.55
N LEU A 68 3.37 -6.56 2.33
CA LEU A 68 2.07 -6.87 1.76
C LEU A 68 2.12 -8.13 0.90
N SER A 69 0.97 -8.78 0.72
CA SER A 69 0.78 -9.86 -0.25
C SER A 69 -0.68 -9.96 -0.66
N PHE A 70 -0.94 -10.67 -1.76
CA PHE A 70 -2.28 -10.94 -2.25
C PHE A 70 -2.60 -12.44 -2.18
N ASP A 71 -3.85 -12.77 -1.87
CA ASP A 71 -4.34 -14.14 -2.07
C ASP A 71 -4.86 -14.35 -3.51
N ARG A 72 -5.22 -15.60 -3.82
CA ARG A 72 -5.77 -16.00 -5.12
C ARG A 72 -7.10 -15.33 -5.48
N HIS A 73 -7.82 -14.78 -4.49
CA HIS A 73 -9.07 -14.05 -4.68
C HIS A 73 -8.84 -12.54 -4.85
N GLY A 74 -7.58 -12.09 -4.80
CA GLY A 74 -7.21 -10.68 -4.92
C GLY A 74 -7.37 -9.88 -3.63
N ASN A 75 -7.57 -10.53 -2.47
CA ASN A 75 -7.54 -9.80 -1.22
C ASN A 75 -6.11 -9.40 -0.87
N LEU A 76 -5.93 -8.15 -0.47
CA LEU A 76 -4.67 -7.60 0.01
C LEU A 76 -4.52 -7.88 1.50
N TYR A 77 -3.36 -8.37 1.91
CA TYR A 77 -2.95 -8.53 3.30
C TYR A 77 -1.78 -7.61 3.57
N VAL A 78 -1.86 -6.82 4.65
CA VAL A 78 -0.81 -5.87 5.04
C VAL A 78 -0.34 -6.20 6.45
N VAL A 79 0.97 -6.36 6.62
CA VAL A 79 1.61 -6.55 7.93
C VAL A 79 1.76 -5.20 8.59
N ASP A 80 1.00 -4.98 9.66
CA ASP A 80 0.89 -3.74 10.42
C ASP A 80 1.69 -3.87 11.72
N SER A 81 3.02 -3.77 11.59
CA SER A 81 3.99 -4.32 12.55
C SER A 81 3.89 -3.74 13.94
N ASN A 82 3.79 -2.40 14.09
CA ASN A 82 3.73 -1.81 15.43
C ASN A 82 2.36 -2.01 16.10
N ASN A 83 1.34 -2.40 15.34
CA ASN A 83 0.06 -2.82 15.88
C ASN A 83 0.00 -4.35 16.12
N ASN A 84 1.09 -5.09 15.86
CA ASN A 84 1.19 -6.54 16.03
C ASN A 84 0.06 -7.31 15.32
N ARG A 85 -0.34 -6.88 14.12
CA ARG A 85 -1.46 -7.47 13.39
C ARG A 85 -1.24 -7.56 11.89
N VAL A 86 -2.13 -8.31 11.24
CA VAL A 86 -2.32 -8.29 9.79
C VAL A 86 -3.72 -7.79 9.50
N GLN A 87 -3.86 -6.86 8.55
CA GLN A 87 -5.16 -6.41 8.06
C GLN A 87 -5.40 -6.96 6.65
N ARG A 88 -6.64 -7.41 6.39
CA ARG A 88 -7.10 -7.88 5.07
C ARG A 88 -8.03 -6.84 4.46
N PHE A 89 -7.85 -6.55 3.17
CA PHE A 89 -8.67 -5.64 2.40
C PHE A 89 -9.19 -6.34 1.14
N SER A 90 -10.49 -6.21 0.88
CA SER A 90 -11.07 -6.53 -0.42
C SER A 90 -10.79 -5.36 -1.35
N ILE A 91 -9.90 -5.52 -2.31
CA ILE A 91 -9.55 -4.47 -3.27
C ILE A 91 -10.29 -4.74 -4.57
N GLU A 92 -11.02 -3.76 -5.07
CA GLU A 92 -11.58 -3.82 -6.41
C GLU A 92 -10.43 -3.75 -7.43
N LYS A 93 -10.36 -4.76 -8.29
CA LYS A 93 -9.56 -4.69 -9.52
C LYS A 93 -10.43 -3.99 -10.55
N ASP A 94 -9.96 -2.86 -11.06
CA ASP A 94 -10.62 -2.18 -12.17
C ASP A 94 -10.72 -3.20 -13.32
N CYS A 95 -11.94 -3.49 -13.77
CA CYS A 95 -12.22 -4.43 -14.86
C CYS A 95 -11.72 -3.90 -16.20
#